data_AF-A0A7S0SXU9-F1
#
_entry.id   AF-A0A7S0SXU9-F1
#
_cell.length_a   1.000
_cell.length_b   1.000
_cell.length_c   1.000
_cell.angle_alpha   90.00
_cell.angle_beta   90.00
_cell.angle_gamma   90.00
#
_symmetry.space_group_name_H-M   'P 1'
#
loop_
_entity.id
_entity.type
_entity.pdbx_description
1 polymer ?
#
loop_
_entity_poly.entity_id
_entity_poly.type
_entity_poly.pdbx_seq_one_letter_code
_entity_poly.pdbx_strand_id
1 'polypeptide(L)'
;RRDVGGGEGSSVHTIADTRSLRSWGCEEVTLWLKSEAGEWAGQYREKLCVLSVGAYMLLQMDDGDLRADLGVTSRLHRRQLLAAADKLRHTVAAGATRYRAVTAASSTMHQA
;
A
#
# COMPACT_ATOMS: atom_id res chain seq x y z
N ARG A 1 -33.48 -20.51 16.29
CA ARG A 1 -33.53 -20.06 14.88
C ARG A 1 -32.48 -18.96 14.75
N ARG A 2 -31.51 -19.13 13.85
CA ARG A 2 -30.33 -18.27 13.71
C ARG A 2 -30.70 -16.99 12.97
N ASP A 3 -30.19 -15.86 13.42
CA ASP A 3 -29.93 -14.64 12.66
C ASP A 3 -28.62 -14.10 13.25
N VAL A 4 -27.45 -14.64 12.85
CA VAL A 4 -26.62 -14.24 11.69
C VAL A 4 -26.25 -12.76 11.76
N GLY A 5 -24.97 -12.54 12.05
CA GLY A 5 -24.37 -11.26 12.37
C GLY A 5 -24.48 -10.22 11.26
N GLY A 6 -24.74 -8.99 11.67
CA GLY A 6 -24.51 -7.80 10.87
C GLY A 6 -23.00 -7.61 10.73
N GLY A 7 -22.48 -7.87 9.53
CA GLY A 7 -21.11 -7.57 9.17
C GLY A 7 -20.89 -6.06 9.23
N GLU A 8 -20.08 -5.62 10.19
CA GLU A 8 -19.52 -4.28 10.19
C GLU A 8 -18.78 -4.08 8.88
N GLY A 9 -19.22 -3.06 8.15
CA GLY A 9 -18.70 -2.68 6.86
C GLY A 9 -17.19 -2.51 6.93
N SER A 10 -16.51 -3.30 6.12
CA SER A 10 -15.11 -3.21 5.76
C SER A 10 -14.70 -1.75 5.52
N SER A 11 -14.19 -1.10 6.56
CA SER A 11 -13.41 0.13 6.44
C SER A 11 -11.97 -0.20 6.77
N VAL A 12 -11.38 -1.08 5.95
CA VAL A 12 -9.93 -1.31 5.91
C VAL A 12 -9.31 -0.15 5.14
N HIS A 13 -9.41 1.06 5.68
CA HIS A 13 -8.47 2.12 5.38
C HIS A 13 -7.31 1.98 6.36
N THR A 14 -6.49 0.95 6.16
CA THR A 14 -5.25 0.80 6.91
C THR A 14 -4.34 1.93 6.49
N ILE A 15 -4.24 2.96 7.33
CA ILE A 15 -3.17 3.96 7.27
C ILE A 15 -1.87 3.16 7.22
N ALA A 16 -1.18 3.22 6.08
CA ALA A 16 0.02 2.43 5.84
C ALA A 16 1.15 2.86 6.78
N ASP A 17 1.22 2.25 7.95
CA ASP A 17 2.42 2.24 8.78
C ASP A 17 3.51 1.48 8.03
N THR A 18 4.75 1.97 8.10
CA THR A 18 5.96 1.23 7.70
C THR A 18 5.97 -0.25 8.12
N ARG A 19 5.52 -0.58 9.34
CA ARG A 19 5.45 -1.97 9.81
C ARG A 19 4.39 -2.77 9.09
N SER A 20 3.27 -2.14 8.71
CA SER A 20 2.21 -2.77 7.91
C SER A 20 2.69 -3.05 6.49
N LEU A 21 3.50 -2.18 5.89
CA LEU A 21 3.99 -2.42 4.53
C LEU A 21 4.92 -3.64 4.40
N ARG A 22 5.63 -4.02 5.47
CA ARG A 22 6.47 -5.24 5.45
C ARG A 22 5.63 -6.51 5.36
N SER A 23 4.39 -6.49 5.83
CA SER A 23 3.50 -7.64 5.80
C SER A 23 2.62 -7.69 4.56
N TRP A 24 2.63 -6.67 3.70
CA TRP A 24 1.82 -6.66 2.48
C TRP A 24 2.40 -7.61 1.44
N GLY A 25 1.65 -8.65 1.12
CA GLY A 25 1.87 -9.50 -0.03
C GLY A 25 1.18 -8.95 -1.27
N CYS A 26 1.13 -9.77 -2.33
CA CYS A 26 0.53 -9.38 -3.60
C CYS A 26 -0.98 -9.11 -3.50
N GLU A 27 -1.69 -9.80 -2.59
CA GLU A 27 -3.14 -9.65 -2.40
C GLU A 27 -3.47 -8.32 -1.75
N GLU A 28 -2.76 -7.96 -0.68
CA GLU A 28 -2.93 -6.68 0.00
C GLU A 28 -2.57 -5.52 -0.93
N VAL A 29 -1.47 -5.66 -1.68
CA VAL A 29 -1.07 -4.67 -2.70
C VAL A 29 -2.15 -4.52 -3.76
N THR A 30 -2.71 -5.63 -4.26
CA THR A 30 -3.78 -5.58 -5.26
C THR A 30 -5.02 -4.89 -4.72
N LEU A 31 -5.46 -5.25 -3.51
CA LEU A 31 -6.64 -4.67 -2.89
C LEU A 31 -6.48 -3.15 -2.68
N TRP A 32 -5.31 -2.75 -2.21
CA TRP A 32 -4.98 -1.33 -2.03
C TRP A 32 -4.88 -0.58 -3.37
N LEU A 33 -4.27 -1.17 -4.40
CA LEU A 33 -4.23 -0.57 -5.73
C LEU A 33 -5.64 -0.38 -6.31
N LYS A 34 -6.56 -1.32 -6.05
CA LYS A 34 -7.95 -1.19 -6.45
C LYS A 34 -8.65 -0.02 -5.75
N SER A 35 -8.36 0.22 -4.47
CA SER A 35 -8.91 1.38 -3.75
C SER A 35 -8.31 2.71 -4.20
N GLU A 36 -7.01 2.75 -4.55
CA GLU A 36 -6.30 4.00 -4.88
C GLU A 36 -6.33 4.39 -6.36
N ALA A 37 -6.25 3.41 -7.26
CA ALA A 37 -6.16 3.62 -8.70
C ALA A 37 -7.44 3.20 -9.43
N GLY A 38 -8.25 2.32 -8.83
CA GLY A 38 -9.54 1.85 -9.33
C GLY A 38 -9.57 0.34 -9.57
N GLU A 39 -10.78 -0.23 -9.70
CA GLU A 39 -11.01 -1.67 -9.84
C GLU A 39 -10.22 -2.35 -10.97
N TRP A 40 -9.89 -1.62 -12.04
CA TRP A 40 -9.08 -2.11 -13.15
C TRP A 40 -7.68 -2.57 -12.73
N ALA A 41 -7.15 -2.11 -11.60
CA ALA A 41 -5.85 -2.55 -11.10
C ALA A 41 -5.83 -4.06 -10.79
N GLY A 42 -7.00 -4.64 -10.48
CA GLY A 42 -7.17 -6.07 -10.25
C GLY A 42 -6.76 -6.95 -11.44
N GLN A 43 -6.74 -6.41 -12.66
CA GLN A 43 -6.29 -7.15 -13.85
C GLN A 43 -4.80 -7.55 -13.79
N TYR A 44 -3.99 -6.85 -12.99
CA TYR A 44 -2.56 -7.16 -12.81
C TYR A 44 -2.28 -8.07 -11.62
N ARG A 45 -3.32 -8.49 -10.88
CA ARG A 45 -3.19 -9.34 -9.68
C ARG A 45 -2.37 -10.59 -9.94
N GLU A 46 -2.66 -11.30 -11.02
CA GLU A 46 -1.96 -12.55 -11.34
C GLU A 46 -0.46 -12.31 -11.51
N LYS A 47 -0.08 -11.27 -12.27
CA LYS A 47 1.32 -10.90 -12.47
C LYS A 47 2.00 -10.44 -11.18
N LEU A 48 1.31 -9.62 -10.38
CA LEU A 48 1.79 -9.20 -9.06
C LEU A 48 2.06 -10.41 -8.15
N CYS A 49 1.17 -11.40 -8.14
CA CYS A 49 1.33 -12.59 -7.29
C CYS A 49 2.39 -13.55 -7.80
N VAL A 50 2.47 -13.80 -9.12
CA VAL A 50 3.51 -14.65 -9.71
C VAL A 50 4.91 -14.10 -9.43
N LEU A 51 5.06 -12.77 -9.48
CA LEU A 51 6.33 -12.10 -9.20
C LEU A 51 6.54 -11.80 -7.71
N SER A 52 5.59 -12.19 -6.85
CA SER A 52 5.61 -11.90 -5.41
C SER A 52 5.84 -10.41 -5.09
N VAL A 53 5.22 -9.52 -5.89
CA VAL A 53 5.32 -8.06 -5.71
C VAL A 53 4.55 -7.66 -4.46
N GLY A 54 5.28 -7.50 -3.36
CA GLY A 54 4.80 -6.85 -2.15
C GLY A 54 4.93 -5.32 -2.21
N ALA A 55 4.50 -4.64 -1.15
CA ALA A 55 4.46 -3.18 -1.13
C ALA A 55 5.83 -2.53 -1.37
N TYR A 56 6.91 -3.05 -0.77
CA TYR A 56 8.24 -2.51 -0.96
C TYR A 56 8.75 -2.63 -2.39
N MET A 57 8.44 -3.74 -3.05
CA MET A 57 8.85 -3.97 -4.44
C MET A 57 8.07 -3.00 -5.34
N LEU A 58 6.75 -2.88 -5.17
CA LEU A 58 5.93 -1.91 -5.89
C LEU A 58 6.45 -0.47 -5.70
N LEU A 59 6.86 -0.10 -4.49
CA LEU A 59 7.41 1.22 -4.18
C LEU A 59 8.79 1.48 -4.79
N GLN A 60 9.46 0.48 -5.36
CA GLN A 60 10.74 0.63 -6.06
C GLN A 60 10.59 0.60 -7.58
N MET A 61 9.46 0.10 -8.09
CA MET A 61 9.23 -0.01 -9.53
C MET A 61 9.13 1.36 -10.22
N ASP A 62 9.69 1.42 -11.41
CA ASP A 62 9.55 2.54 -12.34
C ASP A 62 8.62 2.21 -13.54
N ASP A 63 8.45 3.17 -14.47
CA ASP A 63 7.59 2.96 -15.66
C ASP A 63 8.06 1.77 -16.53
N GLY A 64 9.37 1.54 -16.58
CA GLY A 64 9.99 0.45 -17.31
C GLY A 64 9.66 -0.89 -16.68
N ASP A 65 9.81 -1.02 -15.36
CA ASP A 65 9.49 -2.24 -14.61
C ASP A 65 7.99 -2.60 -14.74
N LEU A 66 7.11 -1.60 -14.59
CA LEU A 66 5.67 -1.81 -14.76
C LEU A 66 5.33 -2.35 -16.16
N ARG A 67 6.08 -1.93 -17.18
CA ARG A 67 5.88 -2.40 -18.56
C ARG A 67 6.51 -3.77 -18.79
N ALA A 68 7.76 -3.96 -18.36
CA ALA A 68 8.57 -5.14 -18.66
C ALA A 68 8.13 -6.35 -17.82
N ASP A 69 7.93 -6.15 -16.52
CA ASP A 69 7.68 -7.25 -15.58
C ASP A 69 6.18 -7.50 -15.41
N LEU A 70 5.41 -6.43 -15.19
CA LEU A 70 3.96 -6.53 -14.97
C LEU A 70 3.13 -6.48 -16.27
N GLY A 71 3.77 -6.19 -17.40
CA GLY A 71 3.08 -6.16 -18.70
C GLY A 71 2.06 -5.03 -18.84
N VAL A 72 2.18 -3.95 -18.04
CA VAL A 72 1.24 -2.82 -18.06
C VAL A 72 1.49 -1.97 -19.32
N THR A 73 0.87 -2.34 -20.44
CA THR A 73 1.08 -1.67 -21.74
C THR A 73 0.44 -0.28 -21.82
N SER A 74 -0.67 -0.06 -21.11
CA SER A 74 -1.35 1.23 -21.05
C SER A 74 -0.52 2.27 -20.28
N ARG A 75 -0.15 3.35 -20.97
CA ARG A 75 0.58 4.49 -20.36
C ARG A 75 -0.25 5.16 -19.27
N LEU A 76 -1.57 5.20 -19.41
CA LEU A 76 -2.47 5.75 -18.40
C LEU A 76 -2.42 4.92 -17.11
N HIS A 77 -2.52 3.59 -17.24
CA HIS A 77 -2.44 2.69 -16.09
C HIS A 77 -1.09 2.81 -15.38
N ARG A 78 0.03 2.83 -16.12
CA ARG A 78 1.36 3.01 -15.52
C ARG A 78 1.47 4.32 -14.73
N ARG A 79 1.01 5.43 -15.30
CA ARG A 79 0.97 6.72 -14.59
C ARG A 79 0.15 6.67 -13.32
N GLN A 80 -1.01 6.01 -13.34
CA GLN A 80 -1.88 5.90 -12.16
C GLN A 80 -1.28 5.00 -11.07
N LEU A 81 -0.66 3.88 -11.45
CA LEU A 81 0.06 3.01 -10.51
C LEU A 81 1.25 3.74 -9.86
N LEU A 82 2.04 4.47 -10.65
CA LEU A 82 3.14 5.28 -10.13
C LEU A 82 2.66 6.39 -9.21
N ALA A 83 1.57 7.07 -9.56
CA ALA A 83 0.98 8.10 -8.71
C ALA A 83 0.45 7.51 -7.39
N ALA A 84 -0.15 6.32 -7.41
CA ALA A 84 -0.56 5.62 -6.21
C ALA A 84 0.66 5.26 -5.33
N ALA A 85 1.71 4.68 -5.94
CA ALA A 85 2.95 4.37 -5.23
C ALA A 85 3.58 5.61 -4.59
N ASP A 86 3.59 6.75 -5.28
CA ASP A 86 4.06 8.02 -4.72
C ASP A 86 3.23 8.47 -3.51
N LYS A 87 1.90 8.39 -3.58
CA LYS A 87 1.05 8.72 -2.42
C LYS A 87 1.39 7.82 -1.22
N LEU A 88 1.64 6.53 -1.46
CA LEU A 88 2.02 5.60 -0.41
C LEU A 88 3.38 5.98 0.21
N ARG A 89 4.38 6.33 -0.59
CA ARG A 89 5.70 6.82 -0.10
C ARG A 89 5.53 8.02 0.83
N HIS A 90 4.70 9.00 0.46
CA HIS A 90 4.43 10.18 1.28
C HIS A 90 3.71 9.83 2.58
N THR A 91 2.73 8.92 2.53
CA THR A 91 1.98 8.47 3.71
C THR A 91 2.90 7.81 4.73
N VAL A 92 3.81 6.96 4.24
CA VAL A 92 4.80 6.25 5.05
C VAL A 92 5.82 7.22 5.66
N ALA A 93 6.33 8.17 4.88
CA ALA A 93 7.26 9.19 5.37
C ALA A 93 6.61 10.09 6.44
N ALA A 94 5.34 10.46 6.24
CA ALA A 94 4.58 11.24 7.21
C ALA A 94 4.31 10.44 8.51
N GLY A 95 3.98 9.16 8.39
CA GLY A 95 3.79 8.25 9.53
C GLY A 95 5.08 8.03 10.33
N ALA A 96 6.21 7.82 9.65
CA ALA A 96 7.52 7.66 10.28
C ALA A 96 7.95 8.92 11.06
N THR A 97 7.65 10.10 10.52
CA THR A 97 7.95 11.37 11.18
C THR A 97 7.13 11.54 12.47
N ARG A 98 5.84 11.15 12.44
CA ARG A 98 4.97 11.21 13.63
C ARG A 98 5.43 10.26 14.75
N TYR A 99 5.87 9.04 14.41
CA TYR A 99 6.41 8.11 15.41
C TYR A 99 7.69 8.64 16.07
N ARG A 100 8.56 9.30 15.30
CA ARG A 100 9.80 9.91 15.82
C ARG A 100 9.53 11.11 16.74
N ALA A 101 8.50 11.91 16.45
CA ALA A 101 8.11 13.03 17.29
C ALA A 101 7.53 12.56 18.65
N VAL A 102 6.70 11.51 18.66
CA VAL A 102 6.12 10.97 19.90
C VAL A 102 7.19 10.33 20.79
N THR A 103 8.11 9.57 20.22
CA THR A 103 9.20 8.91 20.99
C THR A 103 10.22 9.92 21.54
N ALA A 104 10.51 10.99 20.81
CA ALA A 104 11.33 12.10 21.31
C ALA A 104 10.65 12.83 22.48
N ALA A 105 9.34 13.12 22.36
CA ALA A 105 8.58 13.80 23.41
C ALA A 105 8.44 12.96 24.69
N SER A 106 8.29 11.63 24.58
CA SER A 106 8.27 10.73 25.74
C SER A 106 9.64 10.58 26.43
N SER A 107 10.75 10.73 25.71
CA SER A 107 12.10 10.63 26.30
C SER A 107 12.49 11.87 27.11
N THR A 108 11.94 13.03 26.80
CA THR A 108 12.17 14.28 27.55
C THR A 108 11.46 14.36 28.90
N MET A 109 10.55 13.44 29.23
CA MET A 109 9.78 13.48 30.48
C MET A 109 10.35 12.60 31.61
N HIS A 110 11.51 11.97 31.42
CA HIS A 110 12.18 11.13 32.42
C HIS A 110 13.54 11.69 32.90
N GLN A 111 13.84 12.95 32.58
CA GLN A 111 15.03 13.69 33.02
C GLN A 111 14.68 15.04 33.67
N ALA A 112 13.61 15.10 34.45
CA ALA A 112 13.26 16.26 35.28
C ALA A 112 13.07 15.83 36.74
#